data_AF-A0A2D2CXU5-F1
#
_entry.id   AF-A0A2D2CXU5-F1
#
_cell.length_a   1.000
_cell.length_b   1.000
_cell.length_c   1.000
_cell.angle_alpha   90.00
_cell.angle_beta   90.00
_cell.angle_gamma   90.00
#
_symmetry.space_group_name_H-M   'P 1'
#
loop_
_entity.id
_entity.type
_entity.pdbx_description
1 polymer ?
#
loop_
_entity_poly.entity_id
_entity_poly.type
_entity_poly.pdbx_seq_one_letter_code
_entity_poly.pdbx_strand_id
1 'polypeptide(L)'
;MIKIYLDDVAPGHARPQKTAERCDRLLDFFGHRRLDEITGALCREYAADRYGKGCDERPGGNRGKGGGAKRDLEDLRSAINHHAKEGYHRGVVRVVLPERGKARQRWLTRDEAARLLWICWRTREVQEGAQTDKRPLRHLCRFLILGLYTGSRPGAILTASWERGPARSWIDIENGIFHRHAVSLRRGPPFQNRWNRAKLRS
;
A
#
# COMPACT_ATOMS: atom_id res chain seq x y z
N MET A 1 24.26 -0.58 -0.04
CA MET A 1 23.27 0.11 -0.88
C MET A 1 21.93 0.37 -0.19
N ILE A 2 21.17 -0.65 0.27
CA ILE A 2 19.79 -0.46 0.79
C ILE A 2 19.73 0.43 2.04
N LYS A 3 20.70 0.32 2.94
CA LYS A 3 20.78 1.17 4.15
C LYS A 3 20.92 2.66 3.81
N ILE A 4 21.84 3.02 2.92
CA ILE A 4 22.07 4.40 2.46
C ILE A 4 20.77 4.96 1.85
N TYR A 5 20.05 4.15 1.06
CA TYR A 5 18.76 4.54 0.52
C TYR A 5 17.67 4.78 1.58
N LEU A 6 17.66 3.97 2.66
CA LEU A 6 16.74 4.16 3.79
C LEU A 6 17.03 5.42 4.61
N ASP A 7 18.29 5.84 4.67
CA ASP A 7 18.70 7.03 5.43
C ASP A 7 18.51 8.31 4.59
N ASP A 8 18.86 8.28 3.30
CA ASP A 8 18.87 9.49 2.45
C ASP A 8 17.53 9.76 1.76
N VAL A 9 16.87 8.70 1.25
CA VAL A 9 15.74 8.85 0.30
C VAL A 9 14.40 8.51 0.95
N ALA A 10 14.34 7.42 1.70
CA ALA A 10 13.08 6.95 2.31
C ALA A 10 12.38 7.98 3.22
N PRO A 11 13.07 8.87 3.97
CA PRO A 11 12.41 9.90 4.77
C PRO A 11 11.63 10.93 3.94
N GLY A 12 12.03 11.13 2.68
CA GLY A 12 11.35 12.03 1.74
C GLY A 12 10.09 11.44 1.09
N HIS A 13 9.84 10.14 1.25
CA HIS A 13 8.65 9.49 0.69
C HIS A 13 7.38 9.87 1.44
N ALA A 14 6.24 9.88 0.73
CA ALA A 14 4.93 10.13 1.34
C ALA A 14 4.56 9.11 2.44
N ARG A 15 5.15 7.90 2.41
CA ARG A 15 4.98 6.85 3.42
C ARG A 15 6.32 6.15 3.70
N PRO A 16 7.18 6.71 4.56
CA PRO A 16 8.51 6.17 4.84
C PRO A 16 8.46 4.76 5.42
N GLN A 17 7.58 4.53 6.40
CA GLN A 17 7.37 3.22 7.05
C GLN A 17 7.08 2.10 6.05
N LYS A 18 6.19 2.37 5.09
CA LYS A 18 5.86 1.40 4.04
C LYS A 18 7.06 1.07 3.18
N THR A 19 8.00 2.00 2.98
CA THR A 19 9.24 1.79 2.22
C THR A 19 10.23 0.97 3.04
N ALA A 20 10.39 1.28 4.33
CA ALA A 20 11.21 0.50 5.25
C ALA A 20 10.78 -0.98 5.28
N GLU A 21 9.48 -1.26 5.41
CA GLU A 21 8.94 -2.63 5.34
C GLU A 21 9.32 -3.37 4.04
N ARG A 22 9.43 -2.68 2.89
CA ARG A 22 9.85 -3.32 1.63
C ARG A 22 11.34 -3.55 1.61
N CYS A 23 12.12 -2.58 2.07
CA CYS A 23 13.57 -2.71 2.20
C CYS A 23 13.96 -3.83 3.17
N ASP A 24 13.23 -4.03 4.27
CA ASP A 24 13.46 -5.17 5.17
C ASP A 24 13.27 -6.51 4.44
N ARG A 25 12.19 -6.66 3.66
CA ARG A 25 11.99 -7.86 2.83
C ARG A 25 13.08 -8.06 1.78
N LEU A 26 13.59 -6.96 1.21
CA LEU A 26 14.72 -7.03 0.28
C LEU A 26 16.00 -7.43 1.00
N LEU A 27 16.23 -6.94 2.22
CA LEU A 27 17.38 -7.32 3.04
C LEU A 27 17.31 -8.79 3.48
N ASP A 28 16.13 -9.31 3.80
CA ASP A 28 15.97 -10.71 4.16
C ASP A 28 16.35 -11.67 3.01
N PHE A 29 16.19 -11.26 1.74
CA PHE A 29 16.52 -12.08 0.58
C PHE A 29 17.91 -11.76 -0.03
N PHE A 30 18.21 -10.47 -0.21
CA PHE A 30 19.44 -9.99 -0.87
C PHE A 30 20.54 -9.57 0.11
N GLY A 31 20.27 -9.51 1.42
CA GLY A 31 21.20 -8.95 2.41
C GLY A 31 22.54 -9.69 2.51
N HIS A 32 22.54 -10.98 2.18
CA HIS A 32 23.76 -11.81 2.14
C HIS A 32 24.47 -11.79 0.78
N ARG A 33 23.91 -11.10 -0.22
CA ARG A 33 24.43 -11.04 -1.59
C ARG A 33 25.20 -9.75 -1.82
N ARG A 34 26.26 -9.85 -2.61
CA ARG A 34 27.00 -8.67 -3.09
C ARG A 34 26.27 -8.03 -4.27
N LEU A 35 26.61 -6.78 -4.55
CA LEU A 35 25.94 -5.97 -5.57
C LEU A 35 26.14 -6.52 -6.99
N ASP A 36 27.29 -7.13 -7.25
CA ASP A 36 27.65 -7.83 -8.49
C ASP A 36 26.94 -9.18 -8.66
N GLU A 37 26.48 -9.80 -7.57
CA GLU A 37 25.69 -11.02 -7.60
C GLU A 37 24.20 -10.78 -7.94
N ILE A 38 23.76 -9.52 -7.95
CA ILE A 38 22.38 -9.15 -8.29
C ILE A 38 22.18 -9.28 -9.80
N THR A 39 21.72 -10.45 -10.22
CA THR A 39 21.41 -10.76 -11.61
C THR A 39 19.91 -10.76 -11.90
N GLY A 40 19.56 -10.73 -13.18
CA GLY A 40 18.16 -10.91 -13.61
C GLY A 40 17.57 -12.27 -13.23
N ALA A 41 18.40 -13.31 -13.11
CA ALA A 41 17.98 -14.62 -12.62
C ALA A 41 17.54 -14.53 -11.15
N LEU A 42 18.37 -13.91 -10.30
CA LEU A 42 18.08 -13.70 -8.89
C LEU A 42 16.84 -12.82 -8.67
N CYS A 43 16.61 -11.82 -9.52
CA CYS A 43 15.39 -11.01 -9.47
C CYS A 43 14.13 -11.83 -9.80
N ARG A 44 14.21 -12.79 -10.73
CA ARG A 44 13.11 -13.70 -11.05
C ARG A 44 12.87 -14.73 -9.95
N GLU A 45 13.94 -15.23 -9.34
CA GLU A 45 13.87 -16.11 -8.17
C GLU A 45 13.20 -15.41 -6.98
N TYR A 46 13.58 -14.17 -6.68
CA TYR A 46 12.91 -13.35 -5.68
C TYR A 46 11.41 -13.17 -5.97
N ALA A 47 11.06 -12.89 -7.23
CA ALA A 47 9.66 -12.76 -7.62
C ALA A 47 8.89 -14.08 -7.40
N ALA A 48 9.49 -15.22 -7.75
CA ALA A 48 8.92 -16.55 -7.54
C ALA A 48 8.73 -16.88 -6.05
N ASP A 49 9.74 -16.63 -5.21
CA ASP A 49 9.67 -16.79 -3.75
C ASP A 49 8.52 -15.95 -3.16
N ARG A 50 8.39 -14.71 -3.61
CA ARG A 50 7.30 -13.82 -3.20
C ARG A 50 5.93 -14.35 -3.68
N TYR A 51 5.83 -14.93 -4.87
CA TYR A 51 4.56 -15.50 -5.33
C TYR A 51 4.08 -16.65 -4.45
N GLY A 52 4.99 -17.51 -3.99
CA GLY A 52 4.69 -18.60 -3.05
C GLY A 52 4.32 -18.11 -1.65
N LYS A 53 4.96 -17.04 -1.16
CA LYS A 53 4.78 -16.50 0.21
C LYS A 53 3.58 -15.57 0.42
N GLY A 54 2.59 -15.58 -0.46
CA GLY A 54 1.45 -14.67 -0.32
C GLY A 54 0.67 -14.92 0.99
N CYS A 55 0.61 -13.91 1.85
CA CYS A 55 0.02 -13.96 3.19
C CYS A 55 -1.51 -13.79 3.25
N ASP A 56 -2.23 -13.97 2.15
CA ASP A 56 -3.68 -13.73 2.09
C ASP A 56 -4.42 -14.94 1.51
N GLU A 57 -5.01 -15.73 2.42
CA GLU A 57 -5.80 -16.94 2.13
C GLU A 57 -7.18 -16.64 1.58
N ARG A 58 -7.64 -15.38 1.65
CA ARG A 58 -9.00 -15.04 1.24
C ARG A 58 -9.17 -15.13 -0.28
N PRO A 59 -10.33 -15.58 -0.77
CA PRO A 59 -10.68 -15.46 -2.18
C PRO A 59 -10.54 -14.00 -2.64
N GLY A 60 -9.64 -13.74 -3.59
CA GLY A 60 -9.33 -12.38 -4.06
C GLY A 60 -8.16 -11.68 -3.35
N GLY A 61 -7.50 -12.35 -2.41
CA GLY A 61 -6.31 -11.88 -1.72
C GLY A 61 -5.13 -11.58 -2.64
N ASN A 62 -4.07 -10.99 -2.08
CA ASN A 62 -2.87 -10.63 -2.84
C ASN A 62 -1.87 -11.80 -3.06
N ARG A 63 -2.25 -13.04 -2.72
CA ARG A 63 -1.50 -14.26 -3.09
C ARG A 63 -1.24 -14.28 -4.60
N GLY A 64 0.02 -14.47 -4.98
CA GLY A 64 0.41 -14.59 -6.40
C GLY A 64 0.25 -13.33 -7.25
N LYS A 65 -0.14 -12.16 -6.71
CA LYS A 65 -0.26 -10.93 -7.52
C LYS A 65 1.10 -10.24 -7.66
N GLY A 66 1.62 -10.21 -8.90
CA GLY A 66 2.82 -9.52 -9.40
C GLY A 66 3.19 -8.19 -8.77
N GLY A 67 2.19 -7.42 -8.36
CA GLY A 67 2.35 -6.04 -7.93
C GLY A 67 3.28 -5.85 -6.72
N GLY A 68 3.29 -6.78 -5.76
CA GLY A 68 4.13 -6.63 -4.57
C GLY A 68 5.61 -6.87 -4.85
N ALA A 69 5.94 -8.00 -5.49
CA ALA A 69 7.31 -8.32 -5.90
C ALA A 69 7.88 -7.25 -6.85
N LYS A 70 7.06 -6.79 -7.80
CA LYS A 70 7.44 -5.68 -8.69
C LYS A 70 7.78 -4.43 -7.90
N ARG A 71 6.94 -4.03 -6.94
CA ARG A 71 7.15 -2.81 -6.16
C ARG A 71 8.40 -2.89 -5.29
N ASP A 72 8.66 -4.06 -4.71
CA ASP A 72 9.87 -4.31 -3.94
C ASP A 72 11.12 -4.18 -4.86
N LEU A 73 11.10 -4.77 -6.06
CA LEU A 73 12.20 -4.65 -7.03
C LEU A 73 12.36 -3.23 -7.62
N GLU A 74 11.29 -2.43 -7.72
CA GLU A 74 11.38 -1.01 -8.08
C GLU A 74 12.16 -0.19 -7.03
N ASP A 75 11.92 -0.46 -5.74
CA ASP A 75 12.66 0.19 -4.66
C ASP A 75 14.12 -0.31 -4.61
N LEU A 76 14.37 -1.60 -4.88
CA LEU A 76 15.73 -2.13 -5.02
C LEU A 76 16.50 -1.44 -6.15
N ARG A 77 15.88 -1.31 -7.33
CA ARG A 77 16.46 -0.58 -8.47
C ARG A 77 16.76 0.87 -8.11
N SER A 78 15.86 1.52 -7.37
CA SER A 78 16.04 2.90 -6.91
C SER A 78 17.21 3.02 -5.92
N ALA A 79 17.35 2.07 -4.99
CA ALA A 79 18.47 2.02 -4.05
C ALA A 79 19.82 1.80 -4.75
N ILE A 80 19.87 0.93 -5.76
CA ILE A 80 21.07 0.71 -6.59
C ILE A 80 21.40 2.00 -7.36
N ASN A 81 20.42 2.61 -8.03
CA ASN A 81 20.67 3.84 -8.77
C ASN A 81 21.16 5.00 -7.87
N HIS A 82 20.59 5.14 -6.66
CA HIS A 82 21.08 6.11 -5.67
C HIS A 82 22.53 5.83 -5.28
N HIS A 83 22.84 4.57 -4.97
CA HIS A 83 24.20 4.14 -4.64
C HIS A 83 25.21 4.34 -5.78
N ALA A 84 24.77 4.34 -7.04
CA ALA A 84 25.61 4.63 -8.20
C ALA A 84 25.86 6.14 -8.32
N LYS A 85 24.80 6.93 -8.13
CA LYS A 85 24.83 8.40 -8.22
C LYS A 85 25.74 9.02 -7.16
N GLU A 86 25.75 8.48 -5.96
CA GLU A 86 26.64 8.89 -4.87
C GLU A 86 28.09 8.39 -5.06
N GLY A 87 28.40 7.69 -6.16
CA GLY A 87 29.75 7.27 -6.52
C GLY A 87 30.28 6.03 -5.82
N TYR A 88 29.45 5.31 -5.05
CA TYR A 88 29.86 4.11 -4.30
C TYR A 88 30.10 2.88 -5.18
N HIS A 89 29.65 2.88 -6.43
CA HIS A 89 30.00 1.84 -7.42
C HIS A 89 29.89 2.35 -8.85
N ARG A 90 30.61 1.69 -9.77
CA ARG A 90 30.68 2.05 -11.20
C ARG A 90 30.06 1.00 -12.14
N GLY A 91 29.75 -0.20 -11.63
CA GLY A 91 29.16 -1.28 -12.42
C GLY A 91 27.66 -1.10 -12.68
N VAL A 92 27.19 -1.49 -13.86
CA VAL A 92 25.76 -1.43 -14.23
C VAL A 92 25.05 -2.69 -13.74
N VAL A 93 24.23 -2.55 -12.68
CA VAL A 93 23.38 -3.64 -12.18
C VAL A 93 21.97 -3.51 -12.76
N ARG A 94 21.53 -4.53 -13.51
CA ARG A 94 20.21 -4.54 -14.17
C ARG A 94 19.21 -5.36 -13.36
N VAL A 95 18.25 -4.68 -12.75
CA VAL A 95 17.12 -5.30 -12.06
C VAL A 95 16.01 -5.64 -13.06
N VAL A 96 15.69 -6.93 -13.19
CA VAL A 96 14.58 -7.41 -14.03
C VAL A 96 13.28 -7.34 -13.22
N LEU A 97 12.29 -6.61 -13.73
CA LEU A 97 10.99 -6.49 -13.09
C LEU A 97 10.02 -7.56 -13.64
N PRO A 98 9.23 -8.22 -12.78
CA PRO A 98 8.21 -9.15 -13.26
C PRO A 98 7.09 -8.41 -13.98
N GLU A 99 6.34 -9.14 -14.79
CA GLU A 99 5.23 -8.59 -15.56
C GLU A 99 4.17 -7.97 -14.63
N ARG A 100 3.59 -6.85 -15.08
CA ARG A 100 2.56 -6.16 -14.30
C ARG A 100 1.32 -7.05 -14.26
N GLY A 101 0.82 -7.35 -13.05
CA GLY A 101 -0.45 -8.06 -12.91
C GLY A 101 -1.58 -7.33 -13.63
N LYS A 102 -2.49 -8.11 -14.23
CA LYS A 102 -3.65 -7.59 -14.97
C LYS A 102 -4.46 -6.64 -14.08
N ALA A 103 -4.87 -5.51 -14.63
CA ALA A 103 -5.77 -4.58 -13.94
C ALA A 103 -7.10 -5.29 -13.64
N ARG A 104 -7.81 -4.85 -12.59
CA ARG A 104 -9.18 -5.33 -12.33
C ARG A 104 -10.05 -4.88 -13.51
N GLN A 105 -10.70 -5.83 -14.18
CA GLN A 105 -11.52 -5.56 -15.37
C GLN A 105 -13.04 -5.52 -15.09
N ARG A 106 -13.48 -5.92 -13.89
CA ARG A 106 -14.90 -6.01 -13.53
C ARG A 106 -15.29 -4.94 -12.50
N TRP A 107 -16.38 -4.24 -12.78
CA TRP A 107 -17.09 -3.36 -11.86
C TRP A 107 -18.37 -4.05 -11.36
N LEU A 108 -18.94 -3.52 -10.27
CA LEU A 108 -20.23 -3.96 -9.76
C LEU A 108 -21.34 -3.50 -10.69
N THR A 109 -22.31 -4.37 -10.95
CA THR A 109 -23.58 -3.95 -11.55
C THR A 109 -24.44 -3.20 -10.54
N ARG A 110 -25.47 -2.50 -11.01
CA ARG A 110 -26.43 -1.80 -10.14
C ARG A 110 -27.08 -2.76 -9.14
N ASP A 111 -27.47 -3.95 -9.60
CA ASP A 111 -28.13 -4.96 -8.77
C ASP A 111 -27.17 -5.58 -7.75
N GLU A 112 -25.90 -5.78 -8.13
CA GLU A 112 -24.87 -6.24 -7.20
C GLU A 112 -24.59 -5.20 -6.12
N ALA A 113 -24.53 -3.92 -6.48
CA ALA A 113 -24.38 -2.83 -5.52
C ALA A 113 -25.58 -2.74 -4.58
N ALA A 114 -26.82 -2.85 -5.10
CA ALA A 114 -28.03 -2.86 -4.29
C ALA A 114 -28.06 -4.05 -3.33
N ARG A 115 -27.70 -5.24 -3.81
CA ARG A 115 -27.59 -6.45 -2.98
C ARG A 115 -26.54 -6.29 -1.88
N LEU A 116 -25.39 -5.72 -2.20
CA LEU A 116 -24.33 -5.44 -1.23
C LEU A 116 -24.82 -4.49 -0.13
N LEU A 117 -25.47 -3.38 -0.51
CA LEU A 117 -26.06 -2.43 0.45
C LEU A 117 -27.09 -3.10 1.35
N TRP A 118 -27.95 -3.93 0.77
CA TRP A 118 -28.99 -4.64 1.50
C TRP A 118 -28.41 -5.64 2.51
N ILE A 119 -27.37 -6.38 2.13
CA ILE A 119 -26.62 -7.26 3.04
C ILE A 119 -26.05 -6.43 4.20
N CYS A 120 -25.27 -5.37 3.90
CA CYS A 120 -24.67 -4.52 4.93
C CYS A 120 -25.71 -3.92 5.88
N TRP A 121 -26.90 -3.58 5.39
CA TRP A 121 -27.97 -3.01 6.20
C TRP A 121 -28.64 -4.02 7.13
N ARG A 122 -28.83 -5.26 6.66
CA ARG A 122 -29.58 -6.31 7.37
C ARG A 122 -28.73 -7.19 8.27
N THR A 123 -27.41 -7.31 8.04
CA THR A 123 -26.53 -8.13 8.88
C THR A 123 -26.64 -7.73 10.36
N ARG A 124 -26.96 -8.71 11.19
CA ARG A 124 -26.87 -8.65 12.66
C ARG A 124 -25.62 -9.40 13.10
N GLU A 125 -25.02 -8.95 14.18
CA GLU A 125 -24.02 -9.75 14.87
C GLU A 125 -24.71 -10.99 15.49
N VAL A 126 -23.99 -12.11 15.48
CA VAL A 126 -24.42 -13.36 16.13
C VAL A 126 -23.46 -13.62 17.28
N GLN A 127 -23.99 -13.79 18.49
CA GLN A 127 -23.23 -14.16 19.68
C GLN A 127 -23.88 -15.42 20.25
N GLU A 128 -23.09 -16.45 20.53
CA GLU A 128 -23.56 -17.73 21.10
C GLU A 128 -24.75 -18.36 20.34
N GLY A 129 -24.80 -18.18 19.02
CA GLY A 129 -25.88 -18.71 18.17
C GLY A 129 -27.16 -17.86 18.14
N ALA A 130 -27.25 -16.79 18.94
CA ALA A 130 -28.36 -15.85 18.93
C ALA A 130 -28.01 -14.54 18.18
N GLN A 131 -28.96 -14.00 17.42
CA GLN A 131 -28.79 -12.70 16.78
C GLN A 131 -28.93 -11.58 17.82
N THR A 132 -27.97 -10.67 17.84
CA THR A 132 -28.03 -9.46 18.68
C THR A 132 -28.69 -8.30 17.94
N ASP A 133 -28.96 -7.20 18.64
CA ASP A 133 -29.40 -5.95 18.03
C ASP A 133 -28.28 -5.16 17.37
N LYS A 134 -27.02 -5.56 17.55
CA LYS A 134 -25.87 -4.87 16.96
C LYS A 134 -25.83 -5.09 15.45
N ARG A 135 -25.54 -3.99 14.74
CA ARG A 135 -25.55 -3.91 13.27
C ARG A 135 -24.16 -3.53 12.76
N PRO A 136 -23.22 -4.48 12.73
CA PRO A 136 -21.81 -4.16 12.52
C PRO A 136 -21.53 -3.54 11.15
N LEU A 137 -22.31 -3.87 10.11
CA LEU A 137 -22.02 -3.44 8.74
C LEU A 137 -22.77 -2.18 8.28
N ARG A 138 -23.70 -1.63 9.08
CA ARG A 138 -24.53 -0.49 8.64
C ARG A 138 -23.74 0.76 8.29
N HIS A 139 -22.62 0.99 8.98
CA HIS A 139 -21.75 2.13 8.69
C HIS A 139 -21.13 2.05 7.29
N LEU A 140 -20.94 0.84 6.75
CA LEU A 140 -20.44 0.64 5.38
C LEU A 140 -21.43 1.13 4.33
N CYS A 141 -22.74 1.15 4.61
CA CYS A 141 -23.71 1.66 3.64
C CYS A 141 -23.43 3.11 3.26
N ARG A 142 -23.08 3.97 4.23
CA ARG A 142 -22.69 5.36 3.97
C ARG A 142 -21.43 5.44 3.12
N PHE A 143 -20.42 4.63 3.45
CA PHE A 143 -19.17 4.56 2.70
C PHE A 143 -19.40 4.11 1.24
N LEU A 144 -20.23 3.09 1.03
CA LEU A 144 -20.55 2.55 -0.29
C LEU A 144 -21.33 3.55 -1.13
N ILE A 145 -22.36 4.19 -0.56
CA ILE A 145 -23.15 5.21 -1.26
C ILE A 145 -22.25 6.37 -1.68
N LEU A 146 -21.45 6.93 -0.76
CA LEU A 146 -20.52 8.01 -1.09
C LEU A 146 -19.53 7.59 -2.18
N GLY A 147 -18.98 6.38 -2.10
CA GLY A 147 -18.05 5.85 -3.10
C GLY A 147 -18.67 5.67 -4.48
N LEU A 148 -19.88 5.13 -4.56
CA LEU A 148 -20.61 4.89 -5.81
C LEU A 148 -21.02 6.20 -6.48
N TYR A 149 -21.51 7.19 -5.72
CA TYR A 149 -22.00 8.45 -6.28
C TYR A 149 -20.89 9.46 -6.60
N THR A 150 -19.82 9.50 -5.82
CA THR A 150 -18.78 10.53 -5.99
C THR A 150 -17.52 10.03 -6.67
N GLY A 151 -17.37 8.71 -6.85
CA GLY A 151 -16.15 8.06 -7.36
C GLY A 151 -14.92 8.31 -6.48
N SER A 152 -15.12 8.69 -5.21
CA SER A 152 -14.02 9.11 -4.32
C SER A 152 -13.25 7.91 -3.78
N ARG A 153 -11.94 8.10 -3.59
CA ARG A 153 -11.07 7.07 -2.98
C ARG A 153 -11.43 6.87 -1.51
N PRO A 154 -11.21 5.67 -0.94
CA PRO A 154 -11.53 5.39 0.46
C PRO A 154 -10.94 6.41 1.44
N GLY A 155 -9.69 6.84 1.22
CA GLY A 155 -9.03 7.83 2.08
C GLY A 155 -9.73 9.19 2.10
N ALA A 156 -10.32 9.63 0.98
CA ALA A 156 -11.09 10.88 0.94
C ALA A 156 -12.41 10.74 1.70
N ILE A 157 -13.13 9.63 1.51
CA ILE A 157 -14.41 9.37 2.17
C ILE A 157 -14.23 9.24 3.69
N LEU A 158 -13.22 8.50 4.13
CA LEU A 158 -12.97 8.23 5.55
C LEU A 158 -12.42 9.45 6.32
N THR A 159 -11.86 10.43 5.60
CA THR A 159 -11.42 11.70 6.18
C THR A 159 -12.43 12.82 5.97
N ALA A 160 -13.63 12.53 5.47
CA ALA A 160 -14.63 13.54 5.21
C ALA A 160 -15.21 14.11 6.51
N SER A 161 -15.36 15.44 6.54
CA SER A 161 -15.93 16.18 7.66
C SER A 161 -16.92 17.23 7.15
N TRP A 162 -17.86 17.60 7.99
CA TRP A 162 -18.78 18.72 7.76
C TRP A 162 -18.06 20.07 7.80
N GLU A 163 -16.94 20.13 8.52
CA GLU A 163 -16.13 21.33 8.65
C GLU A 163 -14.89 21.27 7.77
N ARG A 164 -14.56 22.41 7.18
CA ARG A 164 -13.32 22.54 6.42
C ARG A 164 -12.12 22.43 7.36
N GLY A 165 -11.03 21.81 6.90
CA GLY A 165 -9.79 21.80 7.67
C GLY A 165 -8.63 21.13 6.95
N PRO A 166 -7.44 21.16 7.56
CA PRO A 166 -6.24 20.59 6.98
C PRO A 166 -6.32 19.06 6.95
N ALA A 167 -5.72 18.46 5.92
CA ALA A 167 -5.64 17.00 5.74
C ALA A 167 -6.97 16.21 5.72
N ARG A 168 -8.12 16.87 5.56
CA ARG A 168 -9.44 16.24 5.52
C ARG A 168 -10.27 16.65 4.30
N SER A 169 -11.17 15.78 3.88
CA SER A 169 -12.16 16.10 2.85
C SER A 169 -13.32 16.88 3.48
N TRP A 170 -14.00 17.72 2.70
CA TRP A 170 -15.09 18.56 3.20
C TRP A 170 -16.38 18.30 2.43
N ILE A 171 -17.47 18.10 3.17
CA ILE A 171 -18.82 17.91 2.62
C ILE A 171 -19.60 19.22 2.80
N ASP A 172 -19.82 19.91 1.69
CA ASP A 172 -20.66 21.09 1.63
C ASP A 172 -22.12 20.64 1.40
N ILE A 173 -22.92 20.64 2.47
CA ILE A 173 -24.33 20.24 2.40
C ILE A 173 -25.16 21.32 1.69
N GLU A 174 -24.81 22.59 1.84
CA GLU A 174 -25.57 23.71 1.29
C GLU A 174 -25.52 23.71 -0.23
N ASN A 175 -24.34 23.44 -0.81
CA ASN A 175 -24.15 23.38 -2.25
C ASN A 175 -24.21 21.95 -2.81
N GLY A 176 -24.27 20.93 -1.94
CA GLY A 176 -24.24 19.52 -2.34
C GLY A 176 -22.90 19.06 -2.93
N ILE A 177 -21.77 19.66 -2.51
CA ILE A 177 -20.45 19.44 -3.10
C ILE A 177 -19.55 18.62 -2.17
N PHE A 178 -18.85 17.64 -2.73
CA PHE A 178 -17.82 16.86 -2.02
C PHE A 178 -16.41 17.30 -2.41
N HIS A 179 -15.74 18.05 -1.53
CA HIS A 179 -14.37 18.51 -1.75
C HIS A 179 -13.36 17.44 -1.32
N ARG A 180 -12.73 16.78 -2.30
CA ARG A 180 -11.77 15.67 -2.08
C ARG A 180 -10.38 16.10 -1.58
N HIS A 181 -10.06 17.39 -1.69
CA HIS A 181 -8.74 17.91 -1.39
C HIS A 181 -8.71 18.55 -0.01
N ALA A 182 -7.82 18.05 0.82
CA ALA A 182 -7.36 18.73 2.02
C ALA A 182 -6.75 20.09 1.68
N VAL A 183 -7.01 21.09 2.53
CA VAL A 183 -6.11 22.25 2.61
C VAL A 183 -4.73 21.72 2.98
N SER A 184 -3.70 22.08 2.20
CA SER A 184 -2.35 21.53 2.35
C SER A 184 -1.80 21.80 3.75
N LEU A 185 -1.39 20.75 4.46
CA LEU A 185 -0.52 20.87 5.63
C LEU A 185 0.87 21.34 5.17
N ARG A 186 1.44 22.35 5.84
CA ARG A 186 2.89 22.61 5.74
C ARG A 186 3.63 21.36 6.26
N ARG A 187 4.68 20.93 5.57
CA ARG A 187 5.49 19.74 5.91
C ARG A 187 5.87 19.76 7.40
N GLY A 188 5.49 18.71 8.13
CA GLY A 188 5.99 18.44 9.48
C GLY A 188 7.46 17.98 9.48
N PRO A 189 8.11 17.91 10.65
CA PRO A 189 9.53 17.60 10.78
C PRO A 189 9.87 16.18 10.27
N PRO A 190 11.13 15.96 9.83
CA PRO A 190 11.54 14.70 9.21
C PRO A 190 11.40 13.51 10.17
N PHE A 191 10.96 12.37 9.61
CA PHE A 191 10.83 11.10 10.30
C PHE A 191 12.20 10.58 10.76
N GLN A 192 12.41 10.41 12.07
CA GLN A 192 13.59 9.73 12.61
C GLN A 192 13.39 8.21 12.57
N ASN A 193 14.19 7.53 11.74
CA ASN A 193 14.16 6.08 11.58
C ASN A 193 14.83 5.37 12.77
N ARG A 194 14.05 4.64 13.58
CA ARG A 194 14.51 3.93 14.80
C ARG A 194 14.60 2.40 14.63
N TRP A 195 14.58 1.89 13.40
CA TRP A 195 14.52 0.46 13.12
C TRP A 195 15.91 -0.11 12.75
N ASN A 196 16.27 -1.21 13.41
CA ASN A 196 17.41 -2.11 13.15
C ASN A 196 18.85 -1.63 13.42
N ARG A 197 19.23 -1.55 14.70
CA ARG A 197 20.64 -1.72 15.13
C ARG A 197 21.07 -3.18 15.38
N ALA A 198 20.13 -4.14 15.40
CA ALA A 198 20.40 -5.49 15.91
C ALA A 198 20.72 -6.56 14.85
N LYS A 199 20.41 -6.36 13.57
CA LYS A 199 20.54 -7.43 12.54
C LYS A 199 21.72 -7.29 11.56
N LEU A 200 22.61 -6.32 11.72
CA LEU A 200 23.65 -5.99 10.73
C LEU A 200 25.07 -6.00 11.30
N ARG A 201 25.32 -6.82 12.33
CA ARG A 201 26.66 -7.21 12.79
C ARG A 201 26.85 -8.72 12.56
N SER A 202 26.83 -9.14 11.31
CA SER A 202 27.30 -10.46 10.87
C SER A 202 27.58 -10.40 9.38
#